data_AF-A0A7E6F0J0-F1
#
_entry.id   AF-A0A7E6F0J0-F1
#
_cell.length_a   1.000
_cell.length_b   1.000
_cell.length_c   1.000
_cell.angle_alpha   90.00
_cell.angle_beta   90.00
_cell.angle_gamma   90.00
#
_symmetry.space_group_name_H-M   'P 1'
#
loop_
_entity.id
_entity.type
_entity.pdbx_description
1 polymer ?
#
loop_
_entity_poly.entity_id
_entity_poly.type
_entity_poly.pdbx_seq_one_letter_code
_entity_poly.pdbx_strand_id
1 'polypeptide(L)'
;MMQRTLTIFALLLFVTAVQSFHPWYYCYPGGLYNSLTHLCCNYQIVVKGPNNACCGTTPINYLTQRCCGSQVYPAGSLTKCCYYVHWPGYIHYYLC
;
A
#
# COMPACT_ATOMS: atom_id res chain seq x y z
N MET A 1 -18.30 22.23 37.56
CA MET A 1 -17.81 20.90 37.13
C MET A 1 -17.90 20.69 35.60
N MET A 2 -18.91 21.25 34.91
CA MET A 2 -19.13 21.11 33.45
C MET A 2 -18.04 21.70 32.53
N GLN A 3 -17.39 22.80 32.91
CA GLN A 3 -16.44 23.51 32.02
C GLN A 3 -15.10 22.79 31.84
N ARG A 4 -14.63 22.07 32.87
CA ARG A 4 -13.40 21.24 32.79
C ARG A 4 -13.58 20.04 31.86
N THR A 5 -14.78 19.48 31.82
CA THR A 5 -15.11 18.37 30.91
C THR A 5 -15.09 18.85 29.46
N LEU A 6 -15.64 20.03 29.18
CA LEU A 6 -15.67 20.61 27.83
C LEU A 6 -14.27 20.88 27.27
N THR A 7 -13.34 21.40 28.08
CA THR A 7 -11.95 21.64 27.67
C THR A 7 -11.20 20.35 27.38
N ILE A 8 -11.45 19.29 28.15
CA ILE A 8 -10.84 17.98 27.90
C ILE A 8 -11.35 17.39 26.58
N PHE A 9 -12.67 17.45 26.32
CA PHE A 9 -13.22 17.00 25.04
C PHE A 9 -12.66 17.77 23.85
N ALA A 10 -12.54 19.09 23.95
CA ALA A 10 -11.94 19.91 22.88
C ALA A 10 -10.47 19.55 22.60
N LEU A 11 -9.67 19.31 23.64
CA LEU A 11 -8.27 18.88 23.50
C LEU A 11 -8.15 17.50 22.86
N LEU A 12 -9.01 16.54 23.26
CA LEU A 12 -9.01 15.21 22.66
C LEU A 12 -9.37 15.26 21.18
N LEU A 13 -10.37 16.04 20.79
CA LEU A 13 -10.74 16.25 19.38
C LEU A 13 -9.62 16.90 18.58
N PHE A 14 -8.91 17.87 19.18
CA PHE A 14 -7.77 18.51 18.53
C PHE A 14 -6.61 17.52 18.32
N VAL A 15 -6.30 16.71 19.33
CA VAL A 15 -5.21 15.71 19.25
C VAL A 15 -5.52 14.60 18.24
N THR A 16 -6.76 14.07 18.22
CA THR A 16 -7.14 13.04 17.23
C THR A 16 -7.20 13.59 15.82
N ALA A 17 -7.60 14.87 15.64
CA ALA A 17 -7.52 15.54 14.36
C ALA A 17 -6.07 15.63 13.87
N VAL A 18 -5.14 16.08 14.72
CA VAL A 18 -3.71 16.21 14.35
C VAL A 18 -3.05 14.87 14.02
N GLN A 19 -3.35 13.79 14.75
CA GLN A 19 -2.80 12.46 14.48
C GLN A 19 -3.18 11.88 13.11
N SER A 20 -4.34 12.30 12.58
CA SER A 20 -4.83 11.88 11.27
C SER A 20 -4.01 12.48 10.11
N PHE A 21 -3.20 13.51 10.36
CA PHE A 21 -2.41 14.22 9.35
C PHE A 21 -0.97 13.73 9.21
N HIS A 22 -0.54 12.68 9.92
CA HIS A 22 0.83 12.21 9.85
C HIS A 22 0.95 11.06 8.84
N PRO A 23 1.44 11.29 7.60
CA PRO A 23 1.51 10.27 6.55
C PRO A 23 2.71 9.32 6.72
N TRP A 24 3.29 9.23 7.92
CA TRP A 24 4.49 8.47 8.18
C TRP A 24 4.15 7.00 8.45
N TYR A 25 4.70 6.11 7.63
CA TYR A 25 4.55 4.66 7.74
C TYR A 25 5.93 4.02 7.91
N TYR A 26 5.97 2.85 8.54
CA TYR A 26 7.21 2.10 8.70
C TYR A 26 7.26 0.94 7.70
N CYS A 27 8.25 0.99 6.81
CA CYS A 27 8.60 -0.10 5.90
C CYS A 27 9.66 -0.95 6.60
N TYR A 28 9.33 -2.11 7.13
CA TYR A 28 10.36 -2.97 7.74
C TYR A 28 11.10 -3.77 6.67
N PRO A 29 12.44 -3.95 6.72
CA PRO A 29 13.44 -3.21 7.51
C PRO A 29 13.85 -1.82 6.96
N GLY A 30 13.29 -1.35 5.84
CA GLY A 30 13.69 -0.11 5.15
C GLY A 30 13.59 1.23 5.91
N GLY A 31 12.76 1.36 6.96
CA GLY A 31 12.63 2.58 7.78
C GLY A 31 11.29 3.34 7.67
N LEU A 32 11.23 4.52 8.27
CA LEU A 32 10.06 5.43 8.19
C LEU A 32 10.03 6.14 6.83
N TYR A 33 8.84 6.24 6.23
CA TYR A 33 8.64 6.93 4.96
C TYR A 33 7.30 7.68 4.94
N ASN A 34 7.21 8.69 4.08
CA ASN A 34 5.97 9.41 3.84
C ASN A 34 5.19 8.71 2.70
N SER A 35 4.03 8.14 3.02
CA SER A 35 3.16 7.41 2.08
C SER A 35 2.56 8.26 0.95
N LEU A 36 2.58 9.59 1.09
CA LEU A 36 2.14 10.51 0.04
C LEU A 36 3.19 10.60 -1.08
N THR A 37 4.47 10.48 -0.75
CA THR A 37 5.58 10.68 -1.69
C THR A 37 6.37 9.41 -2.01
N HIS A 38 6.25 8.38 -1.17
CA HIS A 38 7.00 7.13 -1.30
C HIS A 38 6.09 5.91 -1.13
N LEU A 39 6.58 4.77 -1.62
CA LEU A 39 5.97 3.45 -1.47
C LEU A 39 6.98 2.52 -0.80
N CYS A 40 6.49 1.53 -0.04
CA CYS A 40 7.28 0.43 0.47
C CYS A 40 7.10 -0.78 -0.46
N CYS A 41 8.10 -1.08 -1.29
CA CYS A 41 8.09 -2.17 -2.25
C CYS A 41 9.14 -3.21 -1.87
N ASN A 42 8.71 -4.42 -1.49
CA ASN A 42 9.59 -5.53 -1.05
C ASN A 42 10.74 -5.05 -0.13
N TYR A 43 10.35 -4.39 0.95
CA TYR A 43 11.25 -3.86 1.98
C TYR A 43 12.12 -2.65 1.58
N GLN A 44 11.93 -2.10 0.38
CA GLN A 44 12.62 -0.91 -0.10
C GLN A 44 11.66 0.28 -0.19
N ILE A 45 12.11 1.43 0.30
CA ILE A 45 11.39 2.70 0.15
C ILE A 45 11.74 3.27 -1.22
N VAL A 46 10.74 3.43 -2.08
CA VAL A 46 10.90 3.97 -3.44
C VAL A 46 10.04 5.22 -3.63
N VAL A 47 10.47 6.12 -4.51
CA VAL A 47 9.70 7.32 -4.85
C VAL A 47 8.42 6.92 -5.60
N LYS A 48 7.28 7.44 -5.15
CA LYS A 48 5.97 7.11 -5.68
C LYS A 48 5.74 7.67 -7.08
N GLY A 49 5.98 8.97 -7.28
CA GLY A 49 5.68 9.63 -8.56
C GLY A 49 4.23 9.39 -9.00
N PRO A 50 3.96 8.97 -10.26
CA PRO A 50 2.62 8.63 -10.74
C PRO A 50 2.15 7.22 -10.33
N ASN A 51 3.01 6.45 -9.65
CA ASN A 51 2.73 5.08 -9.27
C ASN A 51 1.93 5.02 -7.97
N ASN A 52 1.28 3.89 -7.73
CA ASN A 52 0.41 3.70 -6.58
C ASN A 52 0.44 2.26 -6.03
N ALA A 53 1.14 1.36 -6.70
CA ALA A 53 1.33 -0.02 -6.28
C ALA A 53 2.78 -0.47 -6.55
N CYS A 54 3.12 -1.66 -6.08
CA CYS A 54 4.44 -2.28 -6.30
C CYS A 54 4.25 -3.64 -6.98
N CYS A 55 5.17 -3.97 -7.89
CA CYS A 55 5.37 -5.31 -8.43
C CYS A 55 6.78 -5.77 -8.02
N GLY A 56 6.88 -6.56 -6.95
CA GLY A 56 8.17 -6.79 -6.29
C GLY A 56 8.76 -5.49 -5.76
N THR A 57 9.95 -5.11 -6.25
CA THR A 57 10.63 -3.84 -5.92
C THR A 57 10.27 -2.70 -6.87
N THR A 58 9.54 -2.96 -7.95
CA THR A 58 9.24 -1.96 -8.99
C THR A 58 7.92 -1.23 -8.69
N PRO A 59 7.92 0.11 -8.53
CA PRO A 59 6.69 0.87 -8.40
C PRO A 59 5.96 0.93 -9.75
N ILE A 60 4.65 0.69 -9.73
CA ILE A 60 3.78 0.66 -10.91
C ILE A 60 2.50 1.47 -10.68
N ASN A 61 1.89 1.92 -11.77
CA ASN A 61 0.55 2.50 -11.73
C ASN A 61 -0.49 1.43 -12.08
N TYR A 62 -1.33 1.02 -11.12
CA TYR A 62 -2.31 -0.06 -11.31
C TYR A 62 -3.36 0.24 -12.39
N LEU A 63 -3.53 1.52 -12.77
CA LEU A 63 -4.47 1.94 -13.81
C LEU A 63 -3.94 1.59 -15.21
N THR A 64 -2.63 1.66 -15.40
CA THR A 64 -1.98 1.45 -16.71
C THR A 64 -1.13 0.19 -16.76
N GLN A 65 -0.86 -0.44 -15.62
CA GLN A 65 0.03 -1.60 -15.49
C GLN A 65 -0.57 -2.64 -14.54
N ARG A 66 -0.18 -3.89 -14.75
CA ARG A 66 -0.50 -5.05 -13.91
C ARG A 66 0.76 -5.81 -13.55
N CYS A 67 0.74 -6.44 -12.39
CA CYS A 67 1.84 -7.27 -11.91
C CYS A 67 1.49 -8.75 -12.06
N CYS A 68 2.47 -9.55 -12.48
CA CYS A 68 2.36 -10.98 -12.75
C CYS A 68 3.56 -11.69 -12.13
N GLY A 69 3.42 -12.23 -10.92
CA GLY A 69 4.59 -12.64 -10.15
C GLY A 69 5.51 -11.44 -9.89
N SER A 70 6.69 -11.41 -10.54
CA SER A 70 7.66 -10.30 -10.47
C SER A 70 7.77 -9.48 -11.77
N GLN A 71 6.88 -9.71 -12.74
CA GLN A 71 6.92 -9.05 -14.05
C GLN A 71 5.78 -8.04 -14.21
N VAL A 72 6.07 -6.91 -14.85
CA VAL A 72 5.12 -5.82 -15.09
C VAL A 72 4.61 -5.88 -16.54
N TYR A 73 3.30 -5.84 -16.70
CA TYR A 73 2.62 -5.84 -18.01
C TYR A 73 1.73 -4.60 -18.15
N PRO A 74 1.50 -4.09 -19.38
CA PRO A 74 0.50 -3.07 -19.61
C PRO A 74 -0.91 -3.56 -19.24
N ALA A 75 -1.73 -2.67 -18.66
CA ALA A 75 -3.13 -2.93 -18.44
C ALA A 75 -3.85 -3.11 -19.80
N GLY A 76 -4.68 -4.14 -19.92
CA GLY A 76 -5.35 -4.49 -21.18
C GLY A 76 -4.53 -5.38 -22.13
N SER A 77 -3.31 -5.77 -21.75
CA SER A 77 -2.62 -6.85 -22.47
C SER A 77 -3.44 -8.13 -22.40
N LEU A 78 -3.48 -8.88 -23.50
CA LEU A 78 -4.03 -10.25 -23.54
C LEU A 78 -3.18 -11.25 -22.71
N THR A 79 -2.09 -10.77 -22.10
CA THR A 79 -1.27 -11.56 -21.16
C THR A 79 -2.13 -12.01 -19.99
N LYS A 80 -2.55 -13.28 -20.03
CA LYS A 80 -3.20 -13.93 -18.90
C LYS A 80 -2.16 -14.17 -17.81
N CYS A 81 -2.35 -13.55 -16.67
CA CYS A 81 -1.50 -13.80 -15.51
C CYS A 81 -1.93 -15.07 -14.81
N CYS A 82 -1.21 -16.14 -15.15
CA CYS A 82 -1.33 -17.41 -14.48
C CYS A 82 -0.68 -17.32 -13.10
N TYR A 83 -1.47 -17.23 -12.05
CA TYR A 83 -0.97 -17.40 -10.69
C TYR A 83 -1.29 -18.80 -10.20
N TYR A 84 -0.40 -19.31 -9.35
CA TYR A 84 -0.56 -20.60 -8.73
C TYR A 84 -1.49 -20.46 -7.53
N VAL A 85 -2.71 -20.96 -7.65
CA VAL A 85 -3.67 -20.95 -6.54
C VAL A 85 -3.54 -22.28 -5.84
N HIS A 86 -2.90 -22.28 -4.67
CA HIS A 86 -2.88 -23.47 -3.81
C HIS A 86 -4.13 -23.44 -2.93
N TRP A 87 -5.24 -23.97 -3.45
CA TRP A 87 -6.38 -24.34 -2.61
C TRP A 87 -5.97 -25.52 -1.70
N PRO A 88 -6.40 -25.56 -0.43
CA PRO A 88 -6.05 -26.66 0.47
C PRO A 88 -6.67 -27.96 -0.04
N GLY A 89 -5.88 -28.74 -0.79
CA GLY A 89 -6.18 -30.10 -1.20
C GLY A 89 -6.32 -30.36 -2.71
N TYR A 90 -5.20 -30.48 -3.43
CA TYR A 90 -5.07 -31.32 -4.65
C TYR A 90 -5.38 -30.72 -6.04
N ILE A 91 -5.71 -29.44 -6.20
CA ILE A 91 -5.89 -28.88 -7.55
C ILE A 91 -4.83 -27.81 -7.81
N HIS A 92 -3.82 -28.18 -8.60
CA HIS A 92 -2.83 -27.25 -9.14
C HIS A 92 -3.34 -26.74 -10.49
N TYR A 93 -4.08 -25.65 -10.47
CA TYR A 93 -4.56 -25.02 -11.70
C TYR A 93 -3.91 -23.65 -11.86
N TYR A 94 -3.41 -23.42 -13.08
CA TYR A 94 -2.99 -22.10 -13.51
C TYR A 94 -4.28 -21.34 -13.86
N LEU A 95 -4.69 -20.41 -12.99
CA LEU A 95 -5.83 -19.54 -13.27
C LEU A 95 -5.35 -18.45 -14.24
N CYS A 96 -5.63 -18.67 -15.52
CA CYS A 96 -5.39 -17.79 -16.65
C CYS A 96 -6.76 -17.56 -17.35
#